data_AF-A0A401Q3P1-F1
#
_entry.id   AF-A0A401Q3P1-F1
#
_cell.length_a   1.000
_cell.length_b   1.000
_cell.length_c   1.000
_cell.angle_alpha   90.00
_cell.angle_beta   90.00
_cell.angle_gamma   90.00
#
_symmetry.space_group_name_H-M   'P 1'
#
loop_
_entity.id
_entity.type
_entity.pdbx_description
1 polymer ?
#
loop_
_entity_poly.entity_id
_entity_poly.type
_entity_poly.pdbx_seq_one_letter_code
_entity_poly.pdbx_strand_id
1 'polypeptide(L)'
;HKRANLRDVFQLYCGLSPGTTARDLCSRYAQQLQHVDERKLIQFGLMKDLIRRLHKYPVKINRDERSRPPRLYTGSHSYDEICCKTGISYKELDERLENDSNIIVCWK
;
A
#
# COMPACT_ATOMS: atom_id res chain seq x y z
N HIS A 1 14.41 -23.52 21.32
CA HIS A 1 13.93 -22.56 20.31
C HIS A 1 13.73 -23.26 18.97
N LYS A 2 12.48 -23.43 18.52
CA LYS A 2 12.19 -23.96 17.18
C LYS A 2 12.37 -22.82 16.18
N ARG A 3 13.24 -23.01 15.18
CA ARG A 3 13.45 -22.02 14.12
C ARG A 3 12.34 -22.17 13.08
N ALA A 4 11.91 -21.06 12.48
CA ALA A 4 11.02 -21.10 11.34
C ALA A 4 11.68 -21.89 10.20
N ASN A 5 10.91 -22.75 9.54
CA ASN A 5 11.38 -23.47 8.36
C ASN A 5 11.23 -22.58 7.12
N LEU A 6 12.07 -22.81 6.10
CA LEU A 6 11.94 -22.12 4.81
C LEU A 6 10.54 -22.32 4.22
N ARG A 7 9.98 -23.53 4.34
CA ARG A 7 8.61 -23.82 3.90
C ARG A 7 7.59 -22.86 4.51
N ASP A 8 7.69 -22.56 5.81
CA ASP A 8 6.76 -21.67 6.50
C ASP A 8 6.91 -20.23 5.98
N VAL A 9 8.16 -19.78 5.80
CA VAL A 9 8.48 -18.46 5.25
C VAL A 9 7.94 -18.30 3.83
N PHE A 10 8.15 -19.28 2.96
CA PHE A 10 7.62 -19.25 1.59
C PHE A 10 6.10 -19.27 1.58
N GLN A 11 5.46 -20.07 2.45
CA GLN A 11 4.01 -20.11 2.57
C GLN A 11 3.44 -18.74 2.98
N LEU A 12 4.12 -18.02 3.89
CA LEU A 12 3.73 -16.66 4.26
C LEU A 12 3.77 -15.70 3.08
N TYR A 13 4.82 -15.75 2.25
CA TYR A 13 4.89 -14.93 1.03
C TYR A 13 3.82 -15.31 0.01
N CYS A 14 3.56 -16.61 -0.20
CA CYS A 14 2.49 -17.07 -1.09
C CYS A 14 1.09 -16.67 -0.60
N GLY A 15 0.92 -16.40 0.69
CA GLY A 15 -0.31 -15.87 1.27
C GLY A 15 -0.54 -14.39 0.99
N LEU A 16 0.47 -13.65 0.51
CA LEU A 16 0.34 -12.24 0.14
C LEU A 16 -0.17 -12.12 -1.29
N SER A 17 -1.34 -11.51 -1.42
CA SER A 17 -1.94 -11.13 -2.70
C SER A 17 -2.15 -9.61 -2.78
N PRO A 18 -2.33 -9.03 -3.98
CA PRO A 18 -2.72 -7.62 -4.12
C PRO A 18 -3.94 -7.31 -3.25
N GLY A 19 -3.82 -6.32 -2.37
CA GLY A 19 -4.87 -5.94 -1.42
C GLY A 19 -4.81 -6.62 -0.05
N THR A 20 -3.93 -7.61 0.15
CA THR A 20 -3.67 -8.20 1.47
C THR A 20 -2.71 -7.30 2.25
N THR A 21 -3.11 -6.83 3.42
CA THR A 21 -2.23 -6.03 4.28
C THR A 21 -1.32 -6.93 5.13
N ALA A 22 -0.22 -6.37 5.64
CA ALA A 22 0.61 -7.08 6.62
C ALA A 22 -0.20 -7.48 7.88
N ARG A 23 -1.22 -6.70 8.24
CA ARG A 23 -2.16 -7.04 9.31
C ARG A 23 -2.96 -8.29 8.97
N ASP A 24 -3.50 -8.37 7.76
CA ASP A 24 -4.26 -9.55 7.31
C ASP A 24 -3.39 -10.80 7.31
N LEU A 25 -2.13 -10.68 6.87
CA LEU A 25 -1.15 -11.76 6.94
C LEU A 25 -0.95 -12.22 8.39
N CYS A 26 -0.73 -11.27 9.31
CA CYS A 26 -0.51 -11.58 10.73
C CYS A 26 -1.70 -12.29 11.37
N SER A 27 -2.91 -11.84 11.06
CA SER A 27 -4.14 -12.45 11.57
C SER A 27 -4.36 -13.87 11.01
N ARG A 28 -4.09 -14.10 9.71
CA ARG A 28 -4.31 -15.40 9.07
C ARG A 28 -3.28 -16.45 9.44
N TYR A 29 -2.02 -16.05 9.62
CA TYR A 29 -0.89 -16.95 9.82
C TYR A 29 -0.23 -16.81 11.19
N ALA A 30 -0.99 -16.40 12.21
CA ALA A 30 -0.51 -16.17 13.57
C ALA A 30 0.31 -17.33 14.14
N GLN A 31 -0.07 -18.58 13.85
CA GLN A 31 0.66 -19.76 14.29
C GLN A 31 2.04 -19.92 13.61
N GLN A 32 2.14 -19.63 12.31
CA GLN A 32 3.41 -19.73 11.57
C GLN A 32 4.35 -18.56 11.89
N LEU A 33 3.79 -17.40 12.28
CA LEU A 33 4.55 -16.24 12.72
C LEU A 33 5.10 -16.35 14.15
N GLN A 34 4.71 -17.35 14.94
CA GLN A 34 5.29 -17.55 16.29
C GLN A 34 6.82 -17.71 16.29
N HIS A 35 7.41 -18.04 15.14
CA HIS A 35 8.84 -18.25 14.98
C HIS A 35 9.48 -17.33 13.94
N VAL A 36 8.72 -16.39 13.38
CA VAL A 36 9.15 -15.44 12.35
C VAL A 36 8.84 -14.03 12.83
N ASP A 37 9.84 -13.17 12.86
CA ASP A 37 9.63 -11.74 13.07
C ASP A 37 8.97 -11.14 11.83
N GLU A 38 7.69 -10.77 11.95
CA GLU A 38 6.87 -10.28 10.84
C GLU A 38 7.44 -9.01 10.21
N ARG A 39 8.08 -8.14 10.99
CA ARG A 39 8.67 -6.90 10.48
C ARG A 39 9.88 -7.21 9.62
N LYS A 40 10.75 -8.11 10.09
CA LYS A 40 11.92 -8.56 9.31
C LYS A 40 11.50 -9.33 8.07
N LEU A 41 10.43 -10.12 8.13
CA LEU A 41 9.87 -10.81 6.96
C LEU A 41 9.45 -9.79 5.90
N ILE A 42 8.60 -8.83 6.25
CA ILE A 42 8.13 -7.82 5.28
C ILE A 42 9.29 -6.96 4.76
N GLN A 43 10.20 -6.52 5.63
CA GLN A 43 11.37 -5.75 5.21
C GLN A 43 12.25 -6.54 4.24
N PHE A 44 12.58 -7.78 4.57
CA PHE A 44 13.39 -8.63 3.69
C PHE A 44 12.69 -8.86 2.34
N GLY A 45 11.39 -9.16 2.37
CA GLY A 45 10.60 -9.37 1.16
C GLY A 45 10.59 -8.15 0.24
N LEU A 46 10.49 -6.95 0.81
CA LEU A 46 10.57 -5.69 0.05
C LEU A 46 12.00 -5.44 -0.46
N MET A 47 13.03 -5.65 0.36
CA MET A 47 14.43 -5.43 -0.02
C MET A 47 14.93 -6.40 -1.10
N LYS A 48 14.30 -7.57 -1.23
CA LYS A 48 14.64 -8.62 -2.19
C LYS A 48 13.65 -8.72 -3.35
N ASP A 49 12.72 -7.78 -3.47
CA ASP A 49 11.68 -7.75 -4.49
C ASP A 49 10.84 -9.04 -4.56
N LEU A 50 10.74 -9.78 -3.44
CA LEU A 50 9.84 -10.94 -3.31
C LEU A 50 8.38 -10.49 -3.20
N ILE A 51 8.18 -9.30 -2.65
CA ILE A 51 6.89 -8.61 -2.55
C ILE A 51 7.08 -7.14 -2.91
N ARG A 52 6.01 -6.50 -3.35
CA ARG A 52 5.97 -5.06 -3.63
C ARG A 52 4.88 -4.39 -2.80
N ARG A 53 5.14 -3.14 -2.40
CA ARG A 53 4.12 -2.29 -1.79
C ARG A 53 3.29 -1.63 -2.88
N LEU A 54 1.98 -1.73 -2.78
CA LEU A 54 1.06 -1.00 -3.65
C LEU A 54 0.77 0.37 -3.05
N HIS A 55 0.78 1.40 -3.89
CA HIS A 55 0.45 2.78 -3.51
C HIS A 55 -0.76 3.26 -4.33
N LYS A 56 -1.60 4.10 -3.70
CA LYS A 56 -2.73 4.77 -4.36
C LYS A 56 -2.23 6.02 -5.12
N TYR A 57 -2.65 6.18 -6.37
CA TYR A 57 -2.30 7.32 -7.25
C TYR A 57 -3.57 7.94 -7.83
N PRO A 58 -4.00 9.13 -7.36
CA PRO A 58 -5.20 9.77 -7.85
C PRO A 58 -4.97 10.46 -9.20
N VAL A 59 -5.96 10.31 -10.08
CA VAL A 59 -5.99 10.83 -11.44
C VAL A 59 -7.29 11.60 -11.63
N LYS A 60 -7.21 12.91 -11.85
CA LYS A 60 -8.39 13.72 -12.22
C LYS A 60 -8.69 13.52 -13.71
N ILE A 61 -9.89 13.04 -14.04
CA ILE A 61 -10.34 12.78 -15.42
C ILE A 61 -10.67 14.10 -16.14
N ASN A 62 -11.32 15.04 -15.43
CA ASN A 62 -11.81 16.26 -16.05
C ASN A 62 -10.75 17.37 -15.96
N ARG A 63 -10.09 17.64 -17.09
CA ARG A 63 -9.17 18.77 -17.25
C ARG A 63 -9.98 20.03 -17.50
N ASP A 64 -10.68 20.53 -16.49
CA ASP A 64 -11.21 21.88 -16.55
C ASP A 64 -10.01 22.84 -16.66
N GLU A 65 -9.73 23.34 -17.87
CA GLU A 65 -8.56 24.19 -18.18
C GLU A 65 -8.53 25.48 -17.35
N ARG A 66 -9.67 25.87 -16.76
CA ARG A 66 -9.82 27.05 -15.90
C ARG A 66 -9.37 26.81 -14.46
N SER A 67 -9.39 25.57 -13.99
CA SER A 67 -8.82 25.20 -12.71
C SER A 67 -7.41 24.69 -12.96
N ARG A 68 -6.37 25.43 -12.53
CA ARG A 68 -5.02 24.87 -12.48
C ARG A 68 -5.15 23.51 -11.78
N PRO A 69 -4.82 22.37 -12.42
CA PRO A 69 -4.98 21.09 -11.75
C PRO A 69 -4.21 21.20 -10.43
N PRO A 70 -4.76 20.74 -9.30
CA PRO A 70 -3.91 20.49 -8.14
C PRO A 70 -2.78 19.63 -8.70
N ARG A 71 -1.55 20.15 -8.73
CA ARG A 71 -0.41 19.55 -9.47
C ARG A 71 -0.06 18.12 -9.00
N LEU A 72 -0.84 17.61 -8.06
CA LEU A 72 -0.70 16.40 -7.30
C LEU A 72 -1.61 15.28 -7.81
N TYR A 73 -2.76 15.54 -8.46
CA TYR A 73 -3.73 14.50 -8.89
C TYR A 73 -3.56 14.09 -10.36
N THR A 74 -2.31 13.92 -10.79
CA THR A 74 -1.93 13.60 -12.17
C THR A 74 -1.72 12.10 -12.40
N GLY A 75 -1.83 11.26 -11.36
CA GLY A 75 -1.41 9.86 -11.38
C GLY A 75 0.09 9.64 -11.22
N SER A 76 0.86 10.71 -11.03
CA SER A 76 2.33 10.67 -10.84
C SER A 76 2.75 10.77 -9.38
N HIS A 77 1.84 11.18 -8.49
CA HIS A 77 2.10 11.31 -7.06
C HIS A 77 1.28 10.29 -6.29
N SER A 78 1.93 9.54 -5.43
CA SER A 78 1.26 8.63 -4.50
C SER A 78 0.52 9.39 -3.41
N TYR A 79 -0.45 8.75 -2.75
CA TYR A 79 -1.09 9.30 -1.55
C TYR A 79 -0.06 9.72 -0.50
N ASP A 80 0.99 8.91 -0.28
CA ASP A 80 2.05 9.20 0.69
C ASP A 80 2.75 10.53 0.35
N GLU A 81 3.13 10.75 -0.92
CA GLU A 81 3.72 12.01 -1.37
C GLU A 81 2.78 13.20 -1.21
N ILE A 82 1.49 13.01 -1.52
CA ILE A 82 0.48 14.06 -1.41
C ILE A 82 0.30 14.46 0.05
N CYS A 83 0.20 13.50 0.96
CA CYS A 83 0.09 13.74 2.40
C CYS A 83 1.31 14.52 2.91
N CYS A 84 2.53 14.09 2.53
CA CYS A 84 3.76 14.79 2.90
C CYS A 84 3.83 16.23 2.37
N LYS A 85 3.36 16.48 1.14
CA LYS A 85 3.40 17.82 0.52
C LYS A 85 2.31 18.77 1.02
N THR A 86 1.14 18.25 1.38
CA THR A 86 -0.03 19.06 1.73
C THR A 86 -0.30 19.14 3.23
N GLY A 87 0.27 18.23 4.03
CA GLY A 87 -0.03 18.08 5.46
C GLY A 87 -1.38 17.43 5.74
N ILE A 88 -2.15 17.06 4.71
CA ILE A 88 -3.42 16.36 4.86
C ILE A 88 -3.15 14.93 5.30
N SER A 89 -3.98 14.41 6.22
CA SER A 89 -3.86 13.03 6.66
C SER A 89 -4.28 12.05 5.56
N TYR A 90 -3.76 10.82 5.59
CA TYR A 90 -4.13 9.79 4.60
C TYR A 90 -5.64 9.54 4.57
N LYS A 91 -6.29 9.50 5.75
CA LYS A 91 -7.73 9.26 5.88
C LYS A 91 -8.54 10.41 5.28
N GLU A 92 -8.20 11.64 5.61
CA GLU A 92 -8.88 12.82 5.08
C GLU A 92 -8.69 12.95 3.56
N LEU A 93 -7.50 12.61 3.06
CA LEU A 93 -7.25 12.56 1.62
C LEU A 93 -8.13 11.49 0.95
N ASP A 94 -8.25 10.30 1.54
CA ASP A 94 -9.09 9.22 0.99
C ASP A 94 -10.57 9.65 0.93
N GLU A 95 -11.12 10.15 2.05
CA GLU A 95 -12.50 10.64 2.13
C GLU A 95 -12.76 11.77 1.11
N ARG A 96 -11.80 12.70 0.97
CA ARG A 96 -11.93 13.80 0.02
C ARG A 96 -11.98 13.32 -1.43
N LEU A 97 -11.16 12.35 -1.79
CA LEU A 97 -11.05 11.88 -3.16
C LEU A 97 -12.15 10.87 -3.53
N GLU A 98 -12.63 10.07 -2.58
CA GLU A 98 -13.79 9.17 -2.79
C GLU A 98 -15.09 9.94 -3.07
N ASN A 99 -15.23 11.16 -2.54
CA ASN A 99 -16.39 12.01 -2.77
C ASN A 99 -16.34 12.79 -4.11
N ASP A 100 -15.23 12.78 -4.84
CA ASP A 100 -15.09 13.48 -6.13
C ASP A 100 -15.23 12.50 -7.30
N SER A 101 -16.38 12.54 -7.99
CA SER A 101 -16.67 11.69 -9.14
C SER A 101 -15.74 11.91 -10.35
N ASN A 102 -14.94 12.98 -10.36
CA ASN A 102 -13.95 13.24 -11.40
C ASN A 102 -12.57 12.62 -11.10
N ILE A 103 -12.41 11.89 -10.00
CA ILE A 103 -11.13 11.33 -9.58
C ILE A 103 -11.18 9.81 -9.62
N ILE A 104 -10.21 9.20 -10.31
CA ILE A 104 -9.96 7.76 -10.28
C ILE A 104 -8.68 7.52 -9.49
N VAL A 105 -8.68 6.50 -8.63
CA VAL A 105 -7.49 6.05 -7.91
C VAL A 105 -6.92 4.80 -8.58
N CYS A 106 -5.72 4.92 -9.13
CA CYS A 106 -4.96 3.78 -9.65
C CYS A 106 -4.06 3.20 -8.55
N TRP A 107 -3.90 1.88 -8.54
CA TRP A 107 -2.93 1.20 -7.68
C TRP A 107 -1.69 0.86 -8.49
N LYS A 108 -0.51 1.32 -8.04
CA LYS A 108 0.79 0.99 -8.67
C LYS A 108 1.76 0.46 -7.63
#